data_AF-A0A436CBW0-F1
#
_entry.id   AF-A0A436CBW0-F1
#
_cell.length_a   1.000
_cell.length_b   1.000
_cell.length_c   1.000
_cell.angle_alpha   90.00
_cell.angle_beta   90.00
_cell.angle_gamma   90.00
#
_symmetry.space_group_name_H-M   'P 1'
#
loop_
_entity.id
_entity.type
_entity.pdbx_description
1 polymer ?
#
loop_
_entity_poly.entity_id
_entity_poly.type
_entity_poly.pdbx_seq_one_letter_code
_entity_poly.pdbx_strand_id
1 'polypeptide(L)' 'AMERIAAEGGYPLAAAAFQFPLHEAAVATVLTGTAKLANLTRNLELLDIDVPETEYAKYRPYTLVQELA' A
#
# COMPACT_ATOMS: atom_id res chain seq x y z
N ALA A 1 10.90 0.97 9.66
CA ALA A 1 9.91 0.29 10.53
C ALA A 1 8.85 -0.43 9.68
N MET A 2 8.10 0.30 8.85
CA MET A 2 7.08 -0.28 7.95
C MET A 2 7.60 -1.37 7.01
N GLU A 3 8.83 -1.27 6.50
CA GLU A 3 9.44 -2.33 5.68
C GLU A 3 9.54 -3.67 6.40
N ARG A 4 9.82 -3.64 7.72
CA ARG A 4 9.92 -4.85 8.54
C ARG A 4 8.55 -5.48 8.74
N ILE A 5 7.53 -4.67 8.99
CA ILE A 5 6.13 -5.12 9.11
C ILE A 5 5.69 -5.81 7.82
N ALA A 6 6.00 -5.21 6.66
CA ALA A 6 5.68 -5.79 5.36
C ALA A 6 6.40 -7.14 5.14
N ALA A 7 7.70 -7.19 5.48
CA ALA A 7 8.48 -8.40 5.37
C ALA A 7 7.97 -9.53 6.29
N GLU A 8 7.58 -9.21 7.53
CA GLU A 8 6.94 -10.13 8.47
C GLU A 8 5.58 -10.62 7.96
N GLY A 9 4.86 -9.80 7.21
CA GLY A 9 3.61 -10.15 6.51
C GLY A 9 3.79 -10.89 5.19
N GLY A 10 5.03 -11.05 4.70
CA GLY A 10 5.34 -11.82 3.49
C GLY A 10 5.13 -11.07 2.17
N TYR A 11 5.04 -9.73 2.18
CA TYR A 11 4.84 -8.92 0.97
C TYR A 11 5.79 -7.71 0.89
N PRO A 12 6.03 -7.13 -0.30
CA PRO A 12 6.76 -5.88 -0.43
C PRO A 12 5.98 -4.71 0.16
N LEU A 13 6.65 -3.77 0.84
CA LEU A 13 6.00 -2.56 1.38
C LEU A 13 5.21 -1.78 0.33
N ALA A 14 5.70 -1.74 -0.91
CA ALA A 14 5.02 -1.05 -2.00
C ALA A 14 3.68 -1.71 -2.39
N ALA A 15 3.51 -3.03 -2.20
CA ALA A 15 2.22 -3.69 -2.40
C ALA A 15 1.20 -3.21 -1.37
N ALA A 16 1.60 -3.10 -0.10
CA ALA A 16 0.77 -2.53 0.95
C ALA A 16 0.34 -1.10 0.61
N ALA A 17 1.26 -0.26 0.14
CA ALA A 17 0.93 1.10 -0.26
C ALA A 17 -0.12 1.19 -1.39
N PHE A 18 -0.19 0.19 -2.27
CA PHE A 18 -1.23 0.09 -3.29
C PHE A 18 -2.56 -0.42 -2.74
N GLN A 19 -2.54 -1.52 -1.99
CA GLN A 19 -3.76 -2.16 -1.52
C GLN A 19 -4.47 -1.31 -0.46
N PHE A 20 -3.72 -0.57 0.38
CA PHE A 20 -4.27 0.18 1.52
C PHE A 20 -5.46 1.06 1.18
N PRO A 21 -5.32 2.00 0.24
CA PRO A 21 -6.43 2.80 -0.22
C PRO A 21 -7.49 1.99 -1.00
N LEU A 22 -7.14 0.87 -1.65
CA LEU A 22 -8.10 0.09 -2.45
C LEU A 22 -9.10 -0.73 -1.61
N HIS A 23 -8.81 -1.01 -0.34
CA HIS A 23 -9.82 -1.59 0.58
C HIS A 23 -10.85 -0.56 1.06
N GLU A 24 -10.62 0.74 0.85
CA GLU A 24 -11.59 1.77 1.22
C GLU A 24 -12.59 2.03 0.10
N ALA A 25 -13.88 1.82 0.38
CA ALA A 25 -14.95 1.95 -0.61
C ALA A 25 -15.05 3.33 -1.28
N ALA A 26 -14.53 4.37 -0.64
CA ALA A 26 -14.48 5.73 -1.19
C ALA A 26 -13.42 5.91 -2.29
N VAL A 27 -12.48 4.98 -2.42
CA VAL A 27 -11.37 5.04 -3.39
C VAL A 27 -11.73 4.24 -4.64
N ALA A 28 -11.86 4.93 -5.77
CA ALA A 28 -12.12 4.28 -7.06
C ALA A 28 -10.84 3.72 -7.72
N THR A 29 -9.69 4.36 -7.50
CA THR A 29 -8.41 3.97 -8.11
C THR A 29 -7.22 4.59 -7.38
N VAL A 30 -6.04 3.97 -7.51
CA VAL A 30 -4.75 4.51 -7.04
C VAL A 30 -3.92 4.94 -8.24
N LEU A 31 -3.46 6.18 -8.25
CA LEU A 31 -2.60 6.71 -9.31
C LEU A 31 -1.13 6.54 -8.91
N THR A 32 -0.38 5.69 -9.62
CA THR A 32 1.07 5.55 -9.41
C THR A 32 1.86 6.54 -10.24
N GLY A 33 2.69 7.34 -9.59
CA GLY A 33 3.75 8.08 -10.26
C GLY A 33 4.89 7.14 -10.68
N THR A 34 5.42 7.31 -11.89
CA THR A 34 6.60 6.58 -12.35
C THR A 34 7.48 7.45 -13.23
N ALA A 35 8.80 7.37 -13.04
CA ALA A 35 9.77 8.12 -13.85
C ALA A 35 10.35 7.31 -15.03
N LYS A 36 10.20 5.98 -15.01
CA LYS A 36 10.77 5.06 -16.01
C LYS A 36 9.79 3.95 -16.33
N LEU A 37 9.76 3.51 -17.59
CA LEU A 37 8.87 2.42 -18.03
C LEU A 37 9.04 1.14 -17.20
N ALA A 38 10.28 0.72 -16.93
CA ALA A 38 10.55 -0.47 -16.13
C ALA A 38 9.95 -0.39 -14.70
N ASN A 39 9.86 0.81 -14.12
CA ASN A 39 9.23 1.01 -12.81
C ASN A 39 7.71 0.92 -12.91
N LEU A 40 7.12 1.27 -14.06
CA LEU A 40 5.67 1.11 -14.28
C LEU A 40 5.30 -0.36 -14.24
N THR A 41 5.94 -1.20 -15.06
CA THR A 41 5.64 -2.64 -15.12
C THR A 41 5.74 -3.30 -13.75
N ARG A 42 6.86 -3.06 -13.03
CA ARG A 42 7.04 -3.56 -11.67
C ARG A 42 5.94 -3.07 -10.72
N ASN A 43 5.54 -1.81 -10.79
CA ASN A 43 4.49 -1.28 -9.92
C ASN A 43 3.12 -1.90 -10.23
N LEU A 44 2.85 -2.22 -11.50
CA LEU A 44 1.61 -2.90 -11.88
C LEU A 44 1.59 -4.34 -11.35
N GLU A 45 2.71 -5.07 -11.39
CA GLU A 45 2.83 -6.41 -10.81
C GLU A 45 2.56 -6.43 -9.29
N LEU A 46 2.75 -5.30 -8.59
CA LEU A 46 2.44 -5.19 -7.17
C LEU A 46 0.93 -5.15 -6.88
N LEU A 47 0.09 -4.80 -7.87
CA LEU A 47 -1.37 -4.80 -7.71
C LEU A 47 -1.95 -6.21 -7.64
N ASP A 48 -1.23 -7.20 -8.16
CA ASP A 48 -1.63 -8.62 -8.09
C ASP A 48 -1.27 -9.27 -6.75
N ILE A 49 -0.52 -8.57 -5.88
CA ILE A 49 -0.17 -9.05 -4.54
C ILE A 49 -1.31 -8.67 -3.59
N ASP A 50 -2.00 -9.69 -3.07
CA ASP A 50 -3.00 -9.51 -2.04
C ASP A 50 -2.35 -9.17 -0.69
N VAL A 51 -2.81 -8.08 -0.08
CA VAL A 51 -2.41 -7.67 1.26
C VAL A 51 -3.68 -7.60 2.11
N PRO A 52 -3.88 -8.56 3.03
CA PRO A 52 -5.09 -8.61 3.84
C PRO A 52 -5.32 -7.31 4.61
N GLU A 53 -6.58 -6.86 4.68
CA GLU A 53 -6.97 -5.65 5.42
C GLU A 53 -6.52 -5.69 6.89
N THR A 54 -6.47 -6.88 7.49
CA THR A 54 -6.00 -7.10 8.87
C THR A 54 -4.56 -6.64 9.09
N GLU A 55 -3.73 -6.58 8.05
CA GLU A 55 -2.36 -6.09 8.14
C GLU A 55 -2.30 -4.58 8.44
N TYR A 56 -3.35 -3.82 8.12
CA TYR A 56 -3.30 -2.37 8.08
C TYR A 56 -3.20 -1.77 9.47
N ALA A 57 -3.80 -2.44 10.45
CA ALA A 57 -3.71 -2.08 11.86
C ALA A 57 -2.25 -1.98 12.34
N LYS A 58 -1.34 -2.80 11.79
CA LYS A 58 0.09 -2.79 12.16
C LYS A 58 0.80 -1.49 11.76
N TYR A 59 0.28 -0.78 10.75
CA TYR A 59 0.87 0.44 10.21
C TYR A 59 0.37 1.70 10.91
N ARG A 60 -0.76 1.64 11.64
CA ARG A 60 -1.38 2.79 12.30
C ARG A 60 -0.43 3.65 13.15
N PRO A 61 0.51 3.08 13.94
CA PRO A 61 1.45 3.89 14.72
C PRO A 61 2.39 4.78 13.88
N TYR A 62 2.47 4.52 12.58
CA TYR A 62 3.33 5.23 11.64
C TYR A 62 2.54 6.06 10.62
N THR A 63 1.22 6.18 10.77
CA THR A 63 0.36 7.02 9.93
C THR A 63 -0.03 8.29 10.66
N LEU A 64 -0.11 9.41 9.94
CA LEU A 64 -0.71 10.65 10.42
C LEU A 64 -2.14 10.74 9.88
N VAL A 65 -3.11 10.82 10.78
CA VAL A 65 -4.52 11.07 10.44
C VAL A 65 -4.80 12.53 10.77
N GLN A 66 -5.21 13.31 9.76
CA GLN A 66 -5.75 14.64 9.99
C GLN A 66 -7.24 14.50 10.29
N GLU A 67 -7.65 14.80 11.52
CA GLU A 67 -9.07 14.90 11.84
C GLU A 67 -9.63 16.19 11.22
N LEU A 68 -10.72 16.07 10.47
CA LEU A 68 -11.49 17.21 10.00
C LEU A 68 -12.28 17.75 11.19
N ALA A 69 -12.01 19.01 11.54
CA ALA A 69 -12.72 19.76 12.58
C ALA A 69 -14.18 20.03 12.22
#